data_AF-A0A2P5L9P5-F1
#
_entry.id   AF-A0A2P5L9P5-F1
#
_cell.length_a   1.000
_cell.length_b   1.000
_cell.length_c   1.000
_cell.angle_alpha   90.00
_cell.angle_beta   90.00
_cell.angle_gamma   90.00
#
_symmetry.space_group_name_H-M   'P 1'
#
loop_
_entity.id
_entity.type
_entity.pdbx_description
1 polymer ?
#
loop_
_entity_poly.entity_id
_entity_poly.type
_entity_poly.pdbx_seq_one_letter_code
_entity_poly.pdbx_strand_id
1 'polypeptide(L)' 'MNKSELIAKIAQDTSLNRKQVEDVLKSLAETIKSEVISSGEFTLQDVGKLK' A
#
# COMPACT_ATOMS: atom_id res chain seq x y z
N MET A 1 -13.43 -4.16 -6.91
CA MET A 1 -12.88 -2.98 -6.24
C MET A 1 -11.77 -2.43 -7.10
N ASN A 2 -11.94 -1.24 -7.66
CA ASN A 2 -10.91 -0.56 -8.45
C ASN A 2 -10.04 0.35 -7.56
N LYS A 3 -8.93 0.86 -8.11
CA LYS A 3 -7.97 1.70 -7.39
C LYS A 3 -8.64 2.94 -6.75
N SER A 4 -9.57 3.57 -7.45
CA SER A 4 -10.26 4.77 -6.97
C SER A 4 -11.22 4.49 -5.81
N GLU A 5 -11.92 3.35 -5.84
CA GLU A 5 -12.78 2.89 -4.75
C GLU A 5 -11.97 2.56 -3.49
N LEU A 6 -10.79 1.94 -3.66
CA LEU A 6 -9.88 1.63 -2.55
C LEU A 6 -9.36 2.92 -1.89
N ILE A 7 -8.88 3.88 -2.68
CA ILE A 7 -8.41 5.17 -2.19
C ILE A 7 -9.51 5.92 -1.44
N ALA A 8 -10.74 5.90 -1.96
CA ALA A 8 -11.87 6.57 -1.32
C ALA A 8 -12.22 5.95 0.04
N LYS A 9 -12.19 4.62 0.15
CA LYS A 9 -12.42 3.91 1.42
C LYS A 9 -11.34 4.22 2.45
N ILE A 10 -10.07 4.11 2.06
CA ILE A 10 -8.96 4.41 2.96
C ILE A 10 -9.01 5.88 3.42
N ALA A 11 -9.31 6.82 2.52
CA ALA A 11 -9.48 8.23 2.86
C ALA A 11 -10.61 8.46 3.88
N GLN A 12 -11.73 7.74 3.74
CA GLN A 12 -12.84 7.78 4.71
C GLN A 12 -12.43 7.21 6.07
N ASP A 13 -11.72 6.07 6.08
CA ASP A 13 -11.35 5.38 7.32
C ASP A 13 -10.18 6.06 8.08
N THR A 14 -9.30 6.78 7.38
CA THR A 14 -8.06 7.34 7.95
C THR A 14 -8.07 8.86 8.11
N SER A 15 -9.17 9.54 7.74
CA SER A 15 -9.25 11.01 7.68
C SER A 15 -8.18 11.68 6.79
N LEU A 16 -7.53 10.92 5.91
CA LEU A 16 -6.56 11.41 4.95
C LEU A 16 -7.26 11.88 3.67
N ASN A 17 -6.69 12.89 3.01
CA ASN A 17 -7.19 13.28 1.69
C ASN A 17 -6.74 12.27 0.62
N ARG A 18 -7.44 12.23 -0.52
CA ARG A 18 -7.15 11.28 -1.61
C ARG A 18 -5.68 11.30 -2.06
N LYS A 19 -5.07 12.48 -2.08
CA LYS A 19 -3.69 12.66 -2.53
C LYS A 19 -2.70 12.05 -1.54
N GLN A 20 -2.91 12.27 -0.24
CA GLN A 20 -2.13 11.65 0.84
C GLN A 20 -2.25 10.13 0.82
N VAL A 21 -3.45 9.60 0.63
CA VAL A 21 -3.66 8.15 0.51
C VAL A 21 -2.91 7.59 -0.69
N GLU A 22 -2.94 8.30 -1.81
CA GLU A 22 -2.25 7.87 -3.03
C GLU A 22 -0.73 7.90 -2.88
N ASP A 23 -0.18 8.92 -2.21
CA ASP A 23 1.24 8.99 -1.83
C ASP A 23 1.63 7.84 -0.90
N VAL A 24 0.85 7.55 0.15
CA VAL A 24 1.11 6.43 1.08
C VAL A 24 1.10 5.09 0.37
N LEU A 25 0.11 4.84 -0.50
CA LEU A 25 0.03 3.60 -1.28
C LEU A 25 1.22 3.47 -2.24
N LYS A 26 1.67 4.60 -2.82
CA LYS A 26 2.84 4.62 -3.71
C LYS A 26 4.12 4.32 -2.95
N SER A 27 4.35 4.98 -1.81
CA SER A 27 5.50 4.69 -0.95
C SER A 27 5.49 3.24 -0.46
N LEU A 28 4.33 2.71 -0.07
CA LEU A 28 4.20 1.31 0.32
C LEU A 28 4.60 0.38 -0.83
N ALA A 29 4.14 0.64 -2.05
CA ALA A 29 4.50 -0.16 -3.21
C ALA A 29 6.00 -0.08 -3.55
N GLU A 30 6.63 1.09 -3.37
CA GLU A 30 8.07 1.26 -3.55
C GLU A 30 8.88 0.52 -2.47
N THR A 31 8.46 0.59 -1.21
CA THR A 31 9.07 -0.16 -0.11
C THR A 31 8.96 -1.67 -0.33
N ILE A 32 7.78 -2.16 -0.70
CA ILE A 32 7.57 -3.57 -1.04
C ILE A 32 8.52 -4.00 -2.16
N LYS A 33 8.60 -3.23 -3.25
CA LYS A 33 9.51 -3.54 -4.35
C LYS A 33 10.95 -3.60 -3.89
N SER A 34 11.39 -2.61 -3.11
CA SER A 34 12.76 -2.55 -2.58
C SER A 34 13.07 -3.77 -1.71
N GLU A 35 12.17 -4.13 -0.80
CA GLU A 35 12.36 -5.26 0.12
C GLU A 35 12.29 -6.61 -0.61
N VAL A 36 11.40 -6.79 -1.59
CA VAL A 36 11.37 -8.00 -2.41
C VAL A 36 12.62 -8.11 -3.27
N ILE A 37 13.13 -7.01 -3.84
CA ILE A 37 14.38 -7.02 -4.61
C ILE A 37 15.59 -7.34 -3.71
N SER A 38 15.62 -6.78 -2.50
CA SER A 38 16.77 -6.90 -1.59
C SER A 38 16.79 -8.23 -0.84
N SER A 39 15.64 -8.62 -0.28
CA SER A 39 15.51 -9.74 0.65
C SER A 39 14.80 -10.96 0.04
N GLY A 40 14.26 -10.82 -1.18
CA GLY A 40 13.52 -11.89 -1.88
C GLY A 40 12.08 -12.09 -1.37
N GLU A 41 11.69 -11.45 -0.27
CA GLU A 41 10.35 -11.52 0.28
C GLU A 41 10.00 -10.29 1.12
N PHE A 42 8.72 -9.93 1.14
CA PHE A 42 8.15 -8.92 2.01
C PHE A 42 6.89 -9.46 2.68
N THR A 43 6.81 -9.35 4.01
CA THR A 43 5.66 -9.84 4.79
C THR A 43 4.84 -8.69 5.30
N LEU A 44 3.57 -8.62 4.89
CA LEU A 44 2.59 -7.74 5.48
C LEU A 44 1.75 -8.59 6.45
N GLN A 45 1.91 -8.37 7.76
CA GLN A 45 1.20 -9.14 8.78
C GLN A 45 -0.31 -9.10 8.55
N ASP A 46 -0.98 -10.24 8.74
CA ASP A 46 -2.41 -10.45 8.54
C ASP A 46 -2.94 -10.25 7.11
N VAL A 47 -2.09 -9.86 6.15
CA VAL A 47 -2.46 -9.68 4.74
C VAL A 47 -1.80 -10.70 3.83
N GLY A 48 -0.50 -10.97 4.00
CA GLY A 48 0.22 -12.01 3.26
C GLY A 48 1.69 -11.73 2.99
N LYS A 49 2.34 -12.70 2.34
CA LYS A 49 3.72 -12.60 1.85
C LYS A 49 3.76 -12.28 0.36
N LEU A 50 4.59 -11.31 0.00
CA LEU A 50 4.93 -10.96 -1.38
C LEU A 50 6.33 -11.52 -1.67
N LYS A 51 6.48 -12.19 -2.79
CA LYS A 51 7.72 -12.82 -3.29
C LYS A 51 7.84 -12.50 -4.78
#